data_AF-A0A7N2LCL1-F1
#
_entry.id   AF-A0A7N2LCL1-F1
#
_cell.length_a   1.000
_cell.length_b   1.000
_cell.length_c   1.000
_cell.angle_alpha   90.00
_cell.angle_beta   90.00
_cell.angle_gamma   90.00
#
_symmetry.space_group_name_H-M   'P 1'
#
loop_
_entity.id
_entity.type
_entity.pdbx_description
1 polymer ?
#
loop_
_entity_poly.entity_id
_entity_poly.type
_entity_poly.pdbx_seq_one_letter_code
_entity_poly.pdbx_strand_id
1 'polypeptide(L)'
;MEEVSTFNIKKTLEQGATKLVNKWQFISDKLHEDLFIRVINQNVGNGTQKTVQASFNSLFLGGVDRLVPLMNESFPELGLQAENCTEMNWIQSILFLNGFQTSEPLEVLLNRKTIYKDFLKAKYDFVKEPISDIGLEGIWKRFLKEERVFMIMDPYGV
;
A
#
# COMPACT_ATOMS: atom_id res chain seq x y z
N MET A 1 -17.77 1.02 -18.84
CA MET A 1 -16.80 0.36 -17.95
C MET A 1 -16.43 1.39 -16.92
N GLU A 2 -16.43 1.02 -15.64
CA GLU A 2 -16.00 1.92 -14.57
C GLU A 2 -14.50 2.24 -14.75
N GLU A 3 -14.19 3.52 -14.75
CA GLU A 3 -12.84 4.06 -14.79
C GLU A 3 -12.23 3.93 -13.39
N VAL A 4 -11.02 3.36 -13.31
CA VAL A 4 -10.32 3.15 -12.06
C VAL A 4 -8.92 3.72 -12.16
N SER A 5 -8.55 4.52 -11.16
CA SER A 5 -7.19 5.03 -11.00
C SER A 5 -6.48 4.28 -9.88
N THR A 6 -5.22 3.96 -10.09
CA THR A 6 -4.39 3.26 -9.11
C THR A 6 -3.03 3.93 -8.96
N PHE A 7 -2.43 3.85 -7.78
CA PHE A 7 -1.02 4.20 -7.58
C PHE A 7 -0.34 3.24 -6.60
N ASN A 8 0.99 3.21 -6.65
CA ASN A 8 1.81 2.48 -5.70
C ASN A 8 3.07 3.29 -5.35
N ILE A 9 2.96 4.15 -4.35
CA ILE A 9 4.08 5.00 -3.90
C ILE A 9 4.87 4.26 -2.84
N LYS A 10 6.18 4.12 -3.06
CA LYS A 10 7.11 3.45 -2.15
C LYS A 10 7.95 4.48 -1.41
N LYS A 11 8.05 4.34 -0.09
CA LYS A 11 8.89 5.20 0.78
C LYS A 11 9.70 4.32 1.71
N THR A 12 11.00 4.58 1.81
CA THR A 12 11.86 3.94 2.81
C THR A 12 11.86 4.73 4.12
N LEU A 13 12.44 4.16 5.19
CA LEU A 13 12.60 4.87 6.47
C LEU A 13 13.34 6.19 6.30
N GLU A 14 14.38 6.21 5.47
CA GLU A 14 15.20 7.39 5.15
C GLU A 14 14.40 8.46 4.38
N GLN A 15 13.34 8.05 3.68
CA GLN A 15 12.41 8.93 2.96
C GLN A 15 11.20 9.35 3.82
N GLY A 16 11.22 9.08 5.12
CA GLY A 16 10.16 9.49 6.05
C GLY A 16 8.98 8.52 6.16
N ALA A 17 9.14 7.24 5.79
CA ALA A 17 8.05 6.26 5.82
C ALA A 17 7.33 6.20 7.18
N THR A 18 8.04 6.24 8.31
CA THR A 18 7.41 6.21 9.64
C THR A 18 6.35 7.31 9.81
N LYS A 19 6.67 8.54 9.42
CA LYS A 19 5.76 9.69 9.54
C LYS A 19 4.57 9.57 8.59
N LEU A 20 4.80 9.07 7.38
CA LEU A 20 3.73 8.85 6.40
C LEU A 20 2.78 7.72 6.84
N VAL A 21 3.32 6.61 7.35
CA VAL A 21 2.49 5.53 7.91
C VAL A 21 1.72 6.04 9.13
N ASN A 22 2.37 6.82 10.00
CA ASN A 22 1.69 7.43 11.14
C ASN A 22 0.53 8.33 10.70
N LYS A 23 0.77 9.27 9.78
CA LYS A 23 -0.25 10.15 9.21
C LYS A 23 -1.39 9.35 8.57
N TRP A 24 -1.08 8.33 7.79
CA TRP A 24 -2.07 7.46 7.14
C TRP A 24 -3.04 6.84 8.15
N GLN A 25 -2.58 6.39 9.33
CA GLN A 25 -3.46 5.82 10.36
C GLN A 25 -4.54 6.79 10.86
N PHE A 26 -4.34 8.11 10.76
CA PHE A 26 -5.31 9.10 11.24
C PHE A 26 -6.37 9.48 10.21
N ILE A 27 -6.10 9.24 8.92
CA ILE A 27 -6.91 9.72 7.82
C ILE A 27 -7.53 8.59 7.00
N SER A 28 -6.97 7.38 7.05
CA SER A 28 -7.30 6.31 6.12
C SER A 28 -8.74 5.79 6.24
N ASP A 29 -9.37 5.97 7.40
CA ASP A 29 -10.78 5.67 7.68
C ASP A 29 -11.73 6.83 7.34
N LYS A 30 -11.20 7.97 6.90
CA LYS A 30 -11.93 9.22 6.63
C LYS A 30 -11.75 9.73 5.21
N LEU A 31 -11.05 8.98 4.36
CA LEU A 31 -10.89 9.30 2.96
C LEU A 31 -12.24 9.21 2.25
N HIS A 32 -12.31 9.81 1.06
CA HIS A 32 -13.49 9.70 0.18
C HIS A 32 -13.86 8.22 -0.03
N GLU A 33 -15.15 7.88 -0.03
CA GLU A 33 -15.66 6.50 -0.10
C GLU A 33 -15.13 5.68 -1.28
N ASP A 34 -14.95 6.32 -2.43
CA ASP A 34 -14.32 5.75 -3.63
C ASP A 34 -12.81 5.46 -3.51
N LEU A 35 -12.12 5.93 -2.46
CA LEU A 35 -10.67 5.87 -2.31
C LEU A 35 -10.22 4.86 -1.26
N PHE A 36 -9.59 3.79 -1.74
CA PHE A 36 -8.90 2.81 -0.92
C PHE A 36 -7.39 3.03 -0.98
N ILE A 37 -6.73 3.08 0.19
CA ILE A 37 -5.27 3.07 0.29
C ILE A 37 -4.85 2.12 1.40
N ARG A 38 -4.18 1.01 1.05
CA ARG A 38 -3.49 0.16 2.03
C ARG A 38 -2.02 0.49 2.12
N VAL A 39 -1.40 0.12 3.24
CA VAL A 39 0.05 0.19 3.44
C VAL A 39 0.62 -1.21 3.54
N ILE A 40 1.50 -1.56 2.61
CA ILE A 40 2.28 -2.79 2.67
C ILE A 40 3.69 -2.44 3.14
N ASN A 41 4.01 -2.83 4.36
CA ASN A 41 5.33 -2.65 4.96
C ASN A 41 6.13 -3.93 4.81
N GLN A 42 7.37 -3.84 4.37
CA GLN A 42 8.26 -4.99 4.24
C GLN A 42 9.72 -4.58 4.44
N ASN A 43 10.54 -5.52 4.89
CA ASN A 43 11.99 -5.33 4.86
C ASN A 43 12.52 -5.50 3.42
N VAL A 44 13.41 -4.61 3.01
CA VAL A 44 14.03 -4.62 1.67
C VAL A 44 15.54 -4.44 1.80
N GLY A 45 16.29 -4.91 0.79
CA GLY A 45 17.76 -4.89 0.82
C GLY A 45 18.36 -6.02 1.64
N ASN A 46 19.69 -6.14 1.57
CA ASN A 46 20.45 -7.25 2.15
C ASN A 46 21.58 -6.75 3.08
N GLY A 47 21.91 -7.55 4.09
CA GLY A 47 23.01 -7.25 5.02
C GLY A 47 22.85 -5.89 5.70
N THR A 48 23.87 -5.05 5.60
CA THR A 48 23.90 -3.70 6.20
C THR A 48 23.05 -2.67 5.47
N GLN A 49 22.57 -2.97 4.26
CA GLN A 49 21.68 -2.09 3.48
C GLN A 49 20.19 -2.40 3.71
N LYS A 50 19.87 -3.28 4.66
CA LYS A 50 18.48 -3.63 4.97
C LYS A 50 17.76 -2.44 5.60
N THR A 51 16.63 -2.06 5.02
CA THR A 51 15.73 -1.01 5.54
C THR A 51 14.28 -1.50 5.48
N VAL A 52 13.35 -0.68 5.97
CA VAL A 52 11.90 -0.93 5.81
C VAL A 52 11.36 -0.03 4.71
N GLN A 53 10.58 -0.61 3.81
CA GLN A 53 9.83 0.09 2.78
C GLN A 53 8.34 -0.01 3.08
N ALA A 54 7.66 1.15 3.11
CA ALA A 54 6.22 1.25 3.11
C ALA A 54 5.74 1.52 1.67
N SER A 55 4.82 0.68 1.18
CA SER A 55 4.18 0.84 -0.13
C SER A 55 2.73 1.26 0.07
N PHE A 56 2.38 2.48 -0.32
CA PHE A 56 1.03 3.04 -0.31
C PHE A 56 0.36 2.64 -1.61
N ASN A 57 -0.42 1.57 -1.54
CA ASN A 57 -1.04 0.93 -2.70
C ASN A 57 -2.54 1.22 -2.70
N SER A 58 -3.03 1.81 -3.79
CA SER A 58 -4.39 2.34 -3.84
C SER A 58 -5.23 1.80 -4.98
N LEU A 59 -6.55 1.97 -4.80
CA LEU A 59 -7.57 1.85 -5.82
C LEU A 59 -8.55 3.00 -5.61
N PHE A 60 -8.88 3.71 -6.69
CA PHE A 60 -9.85 4.79 -6.68
C PHE A 60 -10.89 4.59 -7.78
N LEU A 61 -12.17 4.65 -7.43
CA LEU A 61 -13.29 4.56 -8.39
C LEU A 61 -13.52 5.91 -9.09
N GLY A 62 -12.61 6.24 -10.01
CA GLY A 62 -12.68 7.41 -10.87
C GLY A 62 -11.34 7.72 -11.53
N GLY A 63 -11.32 8.77 -12.36
CA GLY A 63 -10.13 9.25 -13.04
C GLY A 63 -9.13 10.03 -12.17
N VAL A 64 -7.92 10.19 -12.70
CA VAL A 64 -6.77 10.84 -12.05
C VAL A 64 -7.04 12.31 -11.74
N ASP A 65 -7.82 12.97 -12.61
CA ASP A 65 -8.22 14.37 -12.44
C ASP A 65 -9.06 14.61 -11.17
N ARG A 66 -9.75 13.57 -10.67
CA ARG A 66 -10.44 13.61 -9.37
C ARG A 66 -9.54 13.14 -8.23
N LEU A 67 -8.73 12.12 -8.47
CA LEU A 67 -7.87 11.51 -7.45
C LEU A 67 -6.79 12.48 -6.93
N VAL A 68 -6.09 13.17 -7.83
CA VAL A 68 -4.97 14.03 -7.45
C VAL A 68 -5.41 15.19 -6.55
N PRO A 69 -6.50 15.94 -6.86
CA PRO A 69 -7.03 16.96 -5.95
C PRO A 69 -7.43 16.40 -4.58
N LEU A 70 -8.14 15.26 -4.52
CA LEU A 70 -8.53 14.62 -3.26
C LEU A 70 -7.33 14.27 -2.39
N MET A 71 -6.25 13.77 -3.01
CA MET A 71 -5.01 13.43 -2.31
C MET A 71 -4.23 14.66 -1.86
N ASN A 72 -4.23 15.74 -2.65
CA ASN A 72 -3.63 17.01 -2.24
C ASN A 72 -4.35 17.66 -1.06
N GLU A 73 -5.66 17.43 -0.93
CA GLU A 73 -6.44 17.91 0.21
C GLU A 73 -6.23 17.02 1.45
N SER A 74 -6.37 15.70 1.28
CA SER A 74 -6.46 14.76 2.41
C SER A 74 -5.11 14.21 2.87
N PHE A 75 -4.16 14.03 1.93
CA PHE A 75 -2.86 13.44 2.21
C PHE A 75 -1.72 14.04 1.36
N PRO A 76 -1.51 15.37 1.39
CA PRO A 76 -0.51 16.05 0.57
C PRO A 76 0.92 15.57 0.86
N GLU A 77 1.20 15.12 2.08
CA GLU A 77 2.54 14.66 2.49
C GLU A 77 3.01 13.43 1.71
N LEU A 78 2.09 12.63 1.16
CA LEU A 78 2.45 11.49 0.31
C LEU A 78 3.08 11.94 -1.01
N GLY A 79 2.72 13.14 -1.48
CA GLY A 79 3.27 13.77 -2.68
C GLY A 79 2.81 13.10 -3.98
N LEU A 80 1.58 12.62 -4.03
CA LEU A 80 1.01 12.01 -5.24
C LEU A 80 0.97 13.01 -6.39
N GLN A 81 1.52 12.63 -7.53
CA GLN A 81 1.39 13.35 -8.80
C GLN A 81 0.67 12.50 -9.84
N ALA A 82 0.12 13.13 -10.89
CA ALA A 82 -0.61 12.44 -11.94
C ALA A 82 0.25 11.35 -12.63
N GLU A 83 1.56 11.58 -12.75
CA GLU A 83 2.51 10.63 -13.36
C GLU A 83 2.74 9.38 -12.51
N ASN A 84 2.31 9.38 -11.25
CA ASN A 84 2.37 8.21 -10.38
C ASN A 84 1.11 7.34 -10.47
N CYS A 85 0.08 7.84 -11.15
CA CYS A 85 -1.19 7.15 -11.31
C CYS A 85 -1.21 6.34 -12.61
N THR A 86 -2.05 5.31 -12.62
CA THR A 86 -2.37 4.57 -13.84
C THR A 86 -3.87 4.36 -13.89
N GLU A 87 -4.49 4.83 -14.96
CA GLU A 87 -5.90 4.60 -15.27
C GLU A 87 -6.08 3.28 -16.02
N MET A 88 -7.10 2.53 -15.62
CA MET A 88 -7.42 1.23 -16.18
C MET A 88 -8.88 0.89 -15.94
N ASN A 89 -9.36 -0.20 -16.53
CA ASN A 89 -10.67 -0.73 -16.16
C ASN A 89 -10.57 -1.49 -14.82
N TRP A 90 -11.73 -1.71 -14.19
CA TRP A 90 -11.79 -2.38 -12.89
C TRP A 90 -11.11 -3.76 -12.86
N ILE A 91 -11.25 -4.59 -13.89
CA ILE A 91 -10.65 -5.94 -13.85
C ILE A 91 -9.11 -5.89 -13.95
N GLN A 92 -8.56 -4.89 -14.64
CA GLN A 92 -7.12 -4.64 -14.66
C GLN A 92 -6.59 -4.16 -13.30
N SER A 93 -7.40 -3.44 -12.50
CA SER A 93 -6.97 -3.04 -11.15
C SER A 93 -6.81 -4.25 -10.22
N ILE A 94 -7.57 -5.33 -10.46
CA ILE A 94 -7.39 -6.60 -9.75
C ILE A 94 -6.02 -7.22 -10.06
N LEU A 95 -5.54 -7.15 -11.31
CA LEU A 95 -4.18 -7.56 -11.66
C LEU A 95 -3.16 -6.73 -10.88
N PHE A 96 -3.30 -5.41 -10.92
CA PHE A 96 -2.41 -4.46 -10.24
C PHE A 96 -2.31 -4.71 -8.71
N LEU A 97 -3.45 -4.84 -8.02
CA LEU A 97 -3.48 -5.08 -6.57
C LEU A 97 -2.89 -6.43 -6.16
N ASN A 98 -2.87 -7.41 -7.06
CA ASN A 98 -2.26 -8.72 -6.81
C ASN A 98 -0.80 -8.82 -7.29
N GLY A 99 -0.22 -7.71 -7.75
CA GLY A 99 1.19 -7.65 -8.15
C GLY A 99 1.48 -8.22 -9.55
N PHE A 100 0.45 -8.50 -10.35
CA PHE A 100 0.61 -8.81 -11.77
C PHE A 100 0.93 -7.55 -12.57
N GLN A 101 1.53 -7.72 -13.74
CA GLN A 101 1.63 -6.60 -14.68
C GLN A 101 0.25 -6.32 -15.27
N THR A 102 -0.15 -5.05 -15.36
CA THR A 102 -1.45 -4.66 -15.93
C THR A 102 -1.58 -4.98 -17.43
N SER A 103 -0.46 -5.28 -18.09
CA SER A 103 -0.38 -5.77 -19.47
C SER A 103 -0.59 -7.27 -19.61
N GLU A 104 -0.64 -8.03 -18.50
CA GLU A 104 -0.88 -9.47 -18.57
C GLU A 104 -2.30 -9.80 -19.06
N PRO A 105 -2.46 -10.92 -19.79
CA PRO A 105 -3.78 -11.38 -20.22
C PRO A 105 -4.64 -11.73 -19.00
N LEU A 106 -5.93 -11.39 -19.01
CA LEU A 106 -6.84 -11.60 -17.87
C LEU A 106 -6.96 -13.08 -17.47
N GLU A 107 -6.64 -14.00 -18.38
CA GLU A 107 -6.61 -15.45 -18.18
C GLU A 107 -5.65 -15.87 -17.06
N VAL A 108 -4.67 -15.04 -16.67
CA VAL A 108 -3.84 -15.32 -15.49
C VAL A 108 -4.66 -15.42 -14.21
N LEU A 109 -5.81 -14.73 -14.13
CA LEU A 109 -6.75 -14.83 -13.01
C LEU A 109 -7.48 -16.18 -12.96
N LEU A 110 -7.52 -16.94 -14.06
CA LEU A 110 -8.09 -18.29 -14.11
C LEU A 110 -7.11 -19.35 -13.58
N ASN A 111 -5.83 -19.00 -13.45
CA ASN A 111 -4.81 -19.93 -12.99
C ASN A 111 -4.92 -20.17 -11.48
N ARG A 112 -5.27 -21.40 -11.10
CA ARG A 112 -5.40 -21.83 -9.71
C ARG A 112 -4.08 -22.27 -9.06
N LYS A 113 -2.96 -22.24 -9.77
CA LYS A 113 -1.65 -22.56 -9.20
C LYS A 113 -1.15 -21.37 -8.40
N THR A 114 -0.95 -21.57 -7.09
CA THR A 114 -0.30 -20.54 -6.27
C THR A 114 1.07 -20.20 -6.83
N ILE A 115 1.30 -18.91 -7.06
CA ILE A 115 2.58 -18.37 -7.55
C ILE A 115 3.61 -18.38 -6.42
N TYR A 116 3.15 -18.27 -5.17
CA TYR A 116 3.99 -18.27 -3.98
C TYR A 116 3.82 -19.59 -3.22
N LYS A 117 4.91 -20.37 -3.18
CA LYS A 117 5.03 -21.58 -2.35
C LYS A 117 6.15 -21.36 -1.36
N ASP A 118 5.86 -20.59 -0.32
CA ASP A 118 6.76 -20.39 0.80
C ASP A 118 6.08 -20.75 2.12
N PHE A 119 6.88 -21.15 3.10
CA PHE A 119 6.39 -21.37 4.45
C PHE A 119 6.03 -20.01 5.07
N LEU A 120 4.73 -19.79 5.33
CA LEU A 120 4.21 -18.56 5.90
C LEU A 120 3.56 -18.82 7.26
N LYS A 121 3.87 -17.97 8.24
CA LYS A 121 3.09 -17.83 9.46
C LYS A 121 2.46 -16.45 9.49
N ALA A 122 1.14 -16.39 9.40
CA ALA A 122 0.37 -15.15 9.49
C ALA A 122 -0.37 -15.02 10.83
N LYS A 123 -0.53 -13.77 11.28
CA LYS A 123 -1.35 -13.34 12.42
C LYS A 123 -2.03 -12.02 12.01
N TYR A 124 -3.17 -11.71 12.62
CA TYR A 124 -3.91 -10.47 12.38
C TYR A 124 -4.29 -9.83 13.72
N ASP A 125 -4.52 -8.52 13.68
CA ASP A 125 -4.96 -7.72 14.83
C ASP A 125 -5.81 -6.54 14.32
N PHE A 126 -6.55 -5.89 15.22
CA PHE A 126 -7.38 -4.72 14.92
C PHE A 126 -6.89 -3.51 15.71
N VAL A 127 -6.59 -2.43 14.99
CA VAL A 127 -6.12 -1.18 15.60
C VAL A 127 -7.30 -0.24 15.80
N LYS A 128 -7.53 0.20 17.05
CA LYS A 128 -8.58 1.18 17.39
C LYS A 128 -8.05 2.59 17.60
N GLU A 129 -6.80 2.70 18.03
CA GLU A 129 -6.10 3.97 18.20
C GLU A 129 -4.79 3.90 17.41
N PRO A 130 -4.40 4.96 16.67
CA PRO A 130 -3.18 4.96 15.87
C PRO A 130 -1.94 4.57 16.67
N ILE A 131 -1.13 3.69 16.11
CA ILE A 131 0.16 3.29 16.69
C ILE A 131 1.06 4.52 16.70
N SER A 132 1.61 4.87 17.87
CA SER A 132 2.53 5.99 18.02
C SER A 132 3.81 5.82 17.19
N ASP A 133 4.51 6.92 16.89
CA ASP A 133 5.79 6.86 16.17
C ASP A 133 6.80 5.92 16.85
N ILE A 134 6.90 5.98 18.18
CA ILE A 134 7.78 5.10 18.96
C ILE A 134 7.34 3.62 18.81
N GLY A 135 6.04 3.36 18.77
CA GLY A 135 5.49 2.04 18.51
C GLY A 135 5.88 1.51 17.12
N LEU A 136 5.71 2.33 16.08
CA LEU A 136 6.10 2.01 14.71
C LEU A 136 7.62 1.77 14.60
N GLU A 137 8.44 2.62 15.20
CA GLU A 137 9.90 2.41 15.26
C GLU A 137 10.27 1.09 15.95
N GLY A 138 9.55 0.71 17.00
CA GLY A 138 9.69 -0.58 17.66
C GLY A 138 9.33 -1.76 16.75
N ILE A 139 8.36 -1.60 15.85
CA ILE A 139 8.00 -2.58 14.82
C ILE A 139 9.11 -2.66 13.77
N TRP A 140 9.60 -1.53 13.27
CA TRP A 140 10.69 -1.48 12.28
C TRP A 140 11.98 -2.14 12.79
N LYS A 141 12.35 -1.90 14.05
CA LYS A 141 13.50 -2.57 14.69
C LYS A 141 13.35 -4.09 14.73
N ARG A 142 12.13 -4.62 14.80
CA ARG A 142 11.85 -6.07 14.72
C ARG A 142 11.92 -6.54 13.26
N PHE A 143 11.38 -5.76 12.32
CA PHE A 143 11.45 -6.08 10.89
C PHE A 143 12.87 -6.32 10.40
N LEU A 144 13.82 -5.50 10.85
CA LEU A 144 15.21 -5.58 10.43
C LEU A 144 15.96 -6.80 10.98
N LYS A 145 15.41 -7.50 11.99
CA LYS A 145 15.99 -8.73 12.55
C LYS A 145 15.59 -10.00 11.78
N GLU A 146 14.50 -9.92 11.03
CA GLU A 146 13.98 -11.05 10.26
C GLU A 146 14.56 -11.08 8.85
N GLU A 147 14.65 -12.26 8.25
CA GLU A 147 15.10 -12.42 6.86
C GLU A 147 14.04 -11.86 5.89
N ARG A 148 12.78 -12.31 6.05
CA ARG A 148 11.64 -11.85 5.25
C ARG A 148 10.43 -11.67 6.14
N VAL A 149 9.90 -10.45 6.20
CA VAL A 149 8.73 -10.11 6.99
C VAL A 149 7.96 -8.98 6.32
N PHE A 150 6.64 -9.06 6.39
CA PHE A 150 5.76 -8.01 5.92
C PHE A 150 4.57 -7.84 6.85
N MET A 151 3.99 -6.63 6.84
CA MET A 151 2.76 -6.29 7.53
C MET A 151 1.91 -5.46 6.58
N ILE A 152 0.69 -5.94 6.33
CA ILE A 152 -0.32 -5.24 5.54
C ILE A 152 -1.24 -4.53 6.52
N MET A 153 -1.43 -3.24 6.31
CA MET A 153 -2.37 -2.41 7.05
C MET A 153 -3.45 -1.97 6.08
N ASP A 154 -4.63 -2.58 6.21
CA ASP A 154 -5.81 -2.21 5.43
C ASP A 154 -6.68 -1.27 6.28
N PRO A 155 -7.21 -0.19 5.70
CA PRO A 155 -8.10 0.71 6.41
C PRO A 155 -9.45 0.04 6.69
N TYR A 156 -10.04 0.35 7.83
CA TYR A 156 -11.41 -0.04 8.17
C TYR A 156 -12.24 1.23 8.30
N GLY A 157 -13.22 1.39 7.42
CA GLY A 157 -14.09 2.55 7.38
C GLY A 157 -14.96 2.55 6.12
N VAL A 158 -16.17 3.09 6.26
CA VAL A 158 -17.05 3.63 5.21
C VAL A 158 -17.67 4.88 5.82
#